data_AF-A0A1V5A2J0-F1
#
_entry.id   AF-A0A1V5A2J0-F1
#
_cell.length_a   1.000
_cell.length_b   1.000
_cell.length_c   1.000
_cell.angle_alpha   90.00
_cell.angle_beta   90.00
_cell.angle_gamma   90.00
#
_symmetry.space_group_name_H-M   'P 1'
#
loop_
_entity.id
_entity.type
_entity.pdbx_description
1 polymer ?
#
loop_
_entity_poly.entity_id
_entity_poly.type
_entity_poly.pdbx_seq_one_letter_code
_entity_poly.pdbx_strand_id
1 'polypeptide(L)'
;MDLQEFLHVHPVKSRLLKLAAGGACEHCGETYPLSLLEMHVIDPRTGAEGDRPDMQKELLILCPECHRFFHARPVQKSVQRELVRYRPKDVKAAMRRILGTRPRTYVPPETDDPEAIFAEMFESGALDLCLNGG
;
A
#
# COMPACT_ATOMS: atom_id res chain seq x y z
N MET A 1 -7.52 13.71 4.03
CA MET A 1 -7.34 12.90 2.82
C MET A 1 -8.00 11.57 3.07
N ASP A 2 -8.96 11.20 2.24
CA ASP A 2 -9.64 9.92 2.29
C ASP A 2 -8.67 8.79 1.88
N LEU A 3 -8.78 7.60 2.47
CA LEU A 3 -7.89 6.47 2.18
C LEU A 3 -8.06 6.01 0.72
N GLN A 4 -9.29 6.09 0.20
CA GLN A 4 -9.57 5.75 -1.19
C GLN A 4 -8.89 6.73 -2.16
N GLU A 5 -8.95 8.03 -1.86
CA GLU A 5 -8.25 9.08 -2.61
C GLU A 5 -6.72 8.91 -2.54
N PHE A 6 -6.17 8.62 -1.36
CA PHE A 6 -4.74 8.36 -1.16
C PHE A 6 -4.25 7.19 -2.03
N LEU A 7 -5.01 6.10 -2.09
CA LEU A 7 -4.64 4.92 -2.88
C LEU A 7 -4.71 5.18 -4.39
N HIS A 8 -5.59 6.08 -4.83
CA HIS A 8 -5.67 6.50 -6.24
C HIS A 8 -4.45 7.34 -6.65
N VAL A 9 -4.01 8.25 -5.76
CA VAL A 9 -2.84 9.12 -5.99
C VAL A 9 -1.51 8.35 -5.89
N HIS A 10 -1.50 7.17 -5.26
CA HIS A 10 -0.30 6.35 -5.05
C HIS A 10 -0.43 4.93 -5.66
N PRO A 11 -0.41 4.79 -7.00
CA PRO A 11 -0.61 3.49 -7.68
C PRO A 11 0.47 2.46 -7.32
N VAL A 12 1.71 2.90 -7.08
CA VAL A 12 2.80 2.02 -6.62
C VAL A 12 2.47 1.41 -5.26
N LYS A 13 1.94 2.21 -4.31
CA LYS A 13 1.53 1.70 -3.00
C LYS A 13 0.37 0.73 -3.12
N SER A 14 -0.62 1.03 -3.96
CA SER A 14 -1.73 0.09 -4.24
C SER A 14 -1.21 -1.27 -4.71
N ARG A 15 -0.29 -1.29 -5.68
CA ARG A 15 0.33 -2.53 -6.18
C ARG A 15 1.10 -3.27 -5.10
N LEU A 16 1.90 -2.55 -4.30
CA LEU A 16 2.67 -3.15 -3.20
C LEU A 16 1.76 -3.74 -2.11
N LEU A 17 0.60 -3.13 -1.81
CA LEU A 17 -0.35 -3.68 -0.84
C LEU A 17 -0.97 -5.00 -1.33
N LYS A 18 -1.31 -5.08 -2.62
CA LYS A 18 -1.81 -6.33 -3.23
C LYS A 18 -0.75 -7.43 -3.22
N LEU A 19 0.51 -7.09 -3.47
CA LEU A 19 1.65 -8.01 -3.34
C LEU A 19 1.85 -8.45 -1.89
N ALA A 20 1.77 -7.53 -0.93
CA ALA A 20 1.90 -7.84 0.49
C ALA A 20 0.81 -8.82 0.95
N ALA A 21 -0.40 -8.73 0.41
CA ALA A 21 -1.48 -9.69 0.63
C ALA A 21 -1.28 -11.04 -0.11
N GLY A 22 -0.12 -11.27 -0.73
CA GLY A 22 0.19 -12.51 -1.45
C GLY A 22 -0.52 -12.65 -2.80
N GLY A 23 -1.08 -11.56 -3.34
CA GLY A 23 -1.89 -11.65 -4.55
C GLY A 23 -3.18 -12.46 -4.36
N ALA A 24 -3.70 -12.53 -3.12
CA ALA A 24 -4.88 -13.27 -2.78
C ALA A 24 -6.03 -12.37 -2.29
N CYS A 25 -7.25 -12.85 -2.44
CA CYS A 25 -8.43 -12.24 -1.84
C CYS A 25 -8.47 -12.55 -0.35
N GLU A 26 -8.56 -11.54 0.51
CA GLU A 26 -8.61 -11.70 1.96
C GLU A 26 -9.94 -12.29 2.47
N HIS A 27 -10.97 -12.37 1.61
CA HIS A 27 -12.24 -13.00 1.96
C HIS A 27 -12.31 -14.47 1.54
N CYS A 28 -12.06 -14.79 0.26
CA CYS A 28 -12.19 -16.15 -0.25
C CYS A 28 -10.87 -16.94 -0.28
N GLY A 29 -9.72 -16.29 -0.03
CA GLY A 29 -8.40 -16.93 0.01
C GLY A 29 -7.78 -17.24 -1.36
N GLU A 30 -8.58 -17.24 -2.42
CA GLU A 30 -8.10 -17.54 -3.79
C GLU A 30 -7.10 -16.50 -4.30
N THR A 31 -6.16 -16.96 -5.13
CA THR A 31 -5.13 -16.13 -5.76
C THR A 31 -5.63 -15.53 -7.07
N TYR A 32 -5.24 -14.29 -7.35
CA TYR A 32 -5.67 -13.55 -8.54
C TYR A 32 -4.51 -12.72 -9.12
N PRO A 33 -4.54 -12.43 -10.43
CA PRO A 33 -3.73 -11.37 -11.01
C PRO A 33 -3.90 -10.06 -10.23
N LEU A 34 -2.80 -9.37 -9.91
CA LEU A 34 -2.83 -8.12 -9.13
C LEU A 34 -3.72 -7.04 -9.76
N SER A 35 -3.86 -7.05 -11.09
CA SER A 35 -4.74 -6.13 -11.82
C SER A 35 -6.23 -6.34 -11.51
N LEU A 36 -6.62 -7.54 -11.09
CA LEU A 36 -8.01 -7.88 -10.76
C LEU A 36 -8.34 -7.69 -9.28
N LEU A 37 -7.34 -7.66 -8.40
CA LEU A 37 -7.58 -7.38 -6.99
C LEU A 37 -7.98 -5.92 -6.78
N GLU A 38 -8.95 -5.69 -5.90
CA GLU A 38 -9.53 -4.39 -5.59
C GLU A 38 -9.30 -4.07 -4.11
N MET A 39 -9.15 -2.78 -3.80
CA MET A 39 -9.00 -2.32 -2.42
C MET A 39 -10.35 -1.87 -1.89
N HIS A 40 -10.81 -2.53 -0.85
CA HIS A 40 -12.04 -2.19 -0.14
C HIS A 40 -11.71 -1.41 1.12
N VAL A 41 -12.29 -0.22 1.29
CA VAL A 41 -12.14 0.59 2.51
C VAL A 41 -13.30 0.29 3.47
N ILE A 42 -12.99 -0.14 4.69
CA ILE A 42 -13.99 -0.58 5.70
C ILE A 42 -14.71 0.64 6.33
N ASP A 43 -13.96 1.72 6.62
CA ASP A 43 -14.53 2.96 7.13
C ASP A 43 -13.64 4.18 6.77
N PRO A 44 -14.11 5.10 5.93
CA PRO A 44 -13.36 6.31 5.59
C PRO A 44 -13.38 7.38 6.70
N ARG A 45 -14.18 7.21 7.78
CA ARG A 45 -14.43 8.27 8.78
C ARG A 45 -13.60 8.19 10.08
N THR A 46 -12.63 7.28 10.19
CA THR A 46 -11.77 7.15 11.38
C THR A 46 -10.71 8.27 11.55
N GLY A 47 -10.90 9.41 10.88
CA GLY A 47 -10.07 10.62 11.04
C GLY A 47 -10.40 11.47 12.28
N ALA A 48 -11.32 11.04 13.14
CA ALA A 48 -11.73 11.77 14.34
C ALA A 48 -11.47 10.92 15.59
N GLU A 49 -10.19 10.86 16.02
CA GLU A 49 -9.76 10.95 17.43
C GLU A 49 -8.28 10.50 17.59
N GLY A 50 -7.42 11.46 17.93
CA GLY A 50 -6.26 11.26 18.79
C GLY A 50 -4.96 10.67 18.22
N ASP A 51 -5.01 9.67 17.35
CA ASP A 51 -3.81 8.99 16.85
C ASP A 51 -3.93 8.70 15.37
N ARG A 52 -2.83 8.76 14.60
CA ARG A 52 -2.90 8.39 13.17
C ARG A 52 -3.43 6.96 13.08
N PRO A 53 -4.64 6.72 12.54
CA PRO A 53 -5.22 5.39 12.53
C PRO A 53 -4.29 4.47 11.76
N ASP A 54 -4.10 3.25 12.28
CA ASP A 54 -3.30 2.22 11.62
C ASP A 54 -4.01 1.86 10.31
N MET A 55 -3.67 2.56 9.23
CA MET A 55 -4.38 2.56 7.94
C MET A 55 -4.53 1.17 7.34
N GLN A 56 -3.65 0.25 7.72
CA GLN A 56 -3.75 -1.14 7.29
C GLN A 56 -5.01 -1.82 7.83
N LYS A 57 -5.59 -1.35 8.94
CA LYS A 57 -6.81 -1.92 9.55
C LYS A 57 -8.08 -1.49 8.84
N GLU A 58 -7.99 -0.42 8.06
CA GLU A 58 -9.13 0.25 7.43
C GLU A 58 -9.34 -0.22 5.99
N LEU A 59 -8.57 -1.22 5.52
CA LEU A 59 -8.67 -1.74 4.17
C LEU A 59 -8.57 -3.27 4.09
N LEU A 60 -9.19 -3.83 3.05
CA LEU A 60 -9.10 -5.22 2.62
C LEU A 60 -8.71 -5.29 1.14
N ILE A 61 -7.99 -6.34 0.76
CA ILE A 61 -7.71 -6.71 -0.63
C ILE A 61 -8.69 -7.81 -1.05
N LEU A 62 -9.56 -7.53 -2.01
CA LEU A 62 -10.65 -8.43 -2.42
C LEU A 62 -10.59 -8.72 -3.92
N CYS A 63 -11.09 -9.88 -4.34
CA CYS A 63 -11.37 -10.12 -5.76
C CYS A 63 -12.65 -9.36 -6.18
N PRO A 64 -12.91 -9.20 -7.50
CA PRO A 64 -14.05 -8.42 -7.99
C PRO A 64 -15.41 -8.95 -7.53
N GLU A 65 -15.52 -10.27 -7.32
CA GLU A 65 -16.76 -10.88 -6.83
C GLU A 65 -17.00 -10.57 -5.36
N CYS A 66 -15.98 -10.78 -4.52
CA CYS A 66 -16.05 -10.46 -3.09
C CYS A 66 -16.24 -8.96 -2.86
N HIS A 67 -15.55 -8.12 -3.63
CA HIS A 67 -15.70 -6.67 -3.52
C HIS A 67 -17.12 -6.21 -3.87
N ARG A 68 -17.69 -6.71 -4.98
CA ARG A 68 -19.10 -6.46 -5.33
C ARG A 68 -20.05 -6.98 -4.26
N PHE A 69 -19.79 -8.15 -3.68
CA PHE A 69 -20.59 -8.72 -2.60
C PHE A 69 -20.61 -7.80 -1.36
N PHE A 70 -19.45 -7.27 -0.95
CA PHE A 70 -19.34 -6.37 0.20
C PHE A 70 -20.11 -5.06 -0.01
N HIS A 71 -20.18 -4.54 -1.24
CA HIS A 71 -20.97 -3.36 -1.57
C HIS A 71 -22.47 -3.65 -1.68
N ALA A 72 -22.85 -4.76 -2.33
CA ALA A 72 -24.25 -5.10 -2.59
C ALA A 72 -24.99 -5.60 -1.33
N ARG A 73 -24.27 -6.25 -0.41
CA ARG A 73 -24.78 -6.76 0.86
C ARG A 73 -23.79 -6.35 1.94
N PRO A 74 -23.99 -5.19 2.59
CA PRO A 74 -23.00 -4.64 3.51
C PRO A 74 -22.66 -5.65 4.61
N VAL A 75 -21.54 -6.34 4.42
CA VAL A 75 -21.00 -7.26 5.41
C VAL A 75 -20.75 -6.44 6.66
N GLN A 76 -21.22 -6.93 7.81
CA GLN A 76 -21.10 -6.18 9.06
C GLN A 76 -19.64 -5.78 9.29
N LYS A 77 -19.41 -4.53 9.73
CA LYS A 77 -18.06 -4.01 10.00
C LYS A 77 -17.27 -4.90 10.97
N SER A 78 -17.95 -5.58 11.90
CA SER A 78 -17.38 -6.59 12.80
C SER A 78 -16.69 -7.72 12.04
N VAL A 79 -17.36 -8.28 11.03
CA VAL A 79 -16.83 -9.37 10.18
C VAL A 79 -15.67 -8.88 9.32
N GLN A 80 -15.77 -7.67 8.75
CA GLN A 80 -14.67 -7.09 7.99
C GLN A 80 -13.42 -6.89 8.86
N ARG A 81 -13.60 -6.38 10.08
CA ARG A 81 -12.52 -6.24 11.08
C ARG A 81 -11.96 -7.57 11.54
N GLU A 82 -12.77 -8.62 11.54
CA GLU A 82 -12.33 -9.98 11.85
C GLU A 82 -11.40 -10.53 10.76
N LEU A 83 -11.69 -10.28 9.47
CA LEU A 83 -10.76 -10.60 8.38
C LEU A 83 -9.40 -9.91 8.58
N VAL A 84 -9.41 -8.60 8.89
CA VAL A 84 -8.19 -7.86 9.25
C VAL A 84 -7.48 -8.47 10.47
N ARG A 85 -8.24 -8.93 11.47
CA ARG A 85 -7.69 -9.58 12.66
C ARG A 85 -6.97 -10.89 12.31
N TYR A 86 -7.52 -11.69 11.41
CA TYR A 86 -6.92 -12.95 10.96
C TYR A 86 -5.77 -12.77 9.96
N ARG A 87 -5.61 -11.59 9.36
CA ARG A 87 -4.48 -11.30 8.48
C ARG A 87 -3.13 -11.66 9.13
N PRO A 88 -2.24 -12.37 8.41
CA PRO A 88 -0.93 -12.78 8.93
C PRO A 88 -0.09 -11.60 9.46
N LYS A 89 0.76 -11.88 10.46
CA LYS A 89 1.54 -10.84 11.16
C LYS A 89 2.55 -10.15 10.25
N ASP A 90 3.21 -10.92 9.39
CA ASP A 90 4.12 -10.48 8.34
C ASP A 90 3.43 -9.60 7.30
N VAL A 91 2.22 -9.98 6.85
CA VAL A 91 1.39 -9.16 5.95
C VAL A 91 1.03 -7.83 6.60
N LYS A 92 0.58 -7.84 7.86
CA LYS A 92 0.31 -6.60 8.63
C LYS A 92 1.54 -5.70 8.71
N ALA A 93 2.71 -6.27 9.00
CA ALA A 93 3.96 -5.52 9.10
C ALA A 93 4.40 -4.94 7.74
N ALA A 94 4.23 -5.68 6.65
CA ALA A 94 4.51 -5.21 5.30
C ALA A 94 3.59 -4.05 4.90
N MET A 95 2.28 -4.19 5.10
CA MET A 95 1.32 -3.14 4.76
C MET A 95 1.54 -1.86 5.57
N ARG A 96 1.86 -1.95 6.87
CA ARG A 96 2.23 -0.77 7.69
C ARG A 96 3.44 -0.04 7.11
N ARG A 97 4.48 -0.78 6.71
CA ARG A 97 5.67 -0.18 6.07
C ARG A 97 5.27 0.56 4.80
N ILE A 98 4.54 -0.09 3.89
CA ILE A 98 4.11 0.51 2.61
C ILE A 98 3.29 1.79 2.82
N LEU A 99 2.33 1.76 3.75
CA LEU A 99 1.47 2.90 4.05
C LEU A 99 2.26 4.04 4.72
N GLY A 100 3.18 3.70 5.62
CA GLY A 100 4.01 4.65 6.36
C GLY A 100 5.16 5.26 5.56
N THR A 101 5.64 4.61 4.50
CA THR A 101 6.73 5.15 3.66
C THR A 101 6.27 6.44 2.96
N ARG A 102 6.92 7.56 3.23
CA ARG A 102 6.79 8.77 2.41
C ARG A 102 7.77 8.66 1.24
N PRO A 103 7.34 8.89 -0.02
CA PRO A 103 8.29 9.05 -1.12
C PRO A 103 9.32 10.10 -0.72
N ARG A 104 10.62 9.83 -0.87
CA ARG A 104 11.63 10.87 -0.73
C ARG A 104 11.36 11.91 -1.81
N THR A 105 11.11 13.16 -1.42
CA THR A 105 11.16 14.27 -2.37
C THR A 105 12.58 14.33 -2.89
N TYR A 106 12.77 14.19 -4.20
CA TYR A 106 14.06 14.47 -4.80
C TYR A 106 14.39 15.94 -4.52
N VAL A 107 15.47 16.17 -3.80
CA VAL A 107 16.06 17.49 -3.63
C VAL A 107 17.23 17.51 -4.60
N PRO A 108 17.19 18.32 -5.68
CA PRO A 108 18.34 18.48 -6.55
C PRO A 108 19.54 18.93 -5.70
N PRO A 109 20.74 18.35 -5.92
CA PRO A 109 21.95 18.86 -5.28
C PRO A 109 22.13 20.35 -5.61
N GLU A 110 22.66 21.12 -4.67
CA GLU A 110 22.83 22.59 -4.82
C GLU A 110 23.86 22.96 -5.90
N THR A 111 24.63 21.99 -6.36
CA THR A 111 25.66 22.13 -7.38
C THR A 111 25.12 21.76 -8.76
N ASP A 112 25.18 22.70 -9.71
CA ASP A 112 24.92 22.43 -11.14
C ASP A 112 26.13 21.76 -11.85
N ASP A 113 27.15 21.33 -11.12
CA ASP A 113 28.34 20.67 -11.66
C ASP A 113 28.09 19.17 -11.89
N PRO A 114 28.04 18.71 -13.15
CA PRO A 114 27.77 17.31 -13.47
C PRO A 114 28.81 16.34 -12.91
N GLU A 115 30.07 16.76 -12.77
CA GLU A 115 31.14 15.89 -12.24
C GLU A 115 30.95 15.64 -10.74
N ALA A 116 30.62 16.68 -9.98
CA ALA A 116 30.31 16.57 -8.55
C ALA A 116 29.08 15.69 -8.30
N ILE A 117 28.02 15.87 -9.10
CA ILE A 117 26.81 15.04 -9.03
C ILE A 117 27.15 13.57 -9.32
N PHE A 118 27.96 13.30 -10.35
CA PHE A 118 28.33 11.93 -10.71
C PHE A 118 29.18 11.26 -9.61
N ALA A 119 30.13 11.99 -9.03
CA ALA A 119 30.94 11.50 -7.92
C ALA A 119 30.07 11.15 -6.69
N GLU A 120 29.13 12.01 -6.31
CA GLU A 120 28.20 11.75 -5.21
C GLU A 120 27.31 10.51 -5.46
N MET A 121 26.80 10.35 -6.69
CA MET A 121 25.98 9.18 -7.06
C MET A 121 26.79 7.88 -7.06
N PHE A 122 28.09 7.95 -7.35
CA PHE A 122 29.01 6.82 -7.31
C PHE A 122 29.35 6.43 -5.86
N GLU A 123 29.68 7.40 -5.01
CA GLU A 123 30.02 7.16 -3.60
C GLU A 123 28.83 6.70 -2.76
N SER A 124 27.62 7.21 -3.04
CA SER A 124 26.39 6.81 -2.36
C SER A 124 25.88 5.43 -2.76
N GLY A 125 26.51 4.76 -3.74
CA GLY A 125 26.06 3.49 -4.29
C GLY A 125 24.73 3.58 -5.07
N ALA A 126 24.26 4.79 -5.36
CA ALA A 126 22.99 5.03 -6.07
C ALA A 126 23.03 4.54 -7.52
N LEU A 127 24.21 4.56 -8.17
CA LEU A 127 24.40 4.04 -9.52
C LEU A 127 24.18 2.52 -9.63
N ASP A 128 24.42 1.77 -8.56
CA ASP A 128 24.21 0.32 -8.52
C ASP A 128 22.72 -0.05 -8.65
N LEU A 129 21.83 0.81 -8.14
CA LEU A 129 20.37 0.68 -8.29
C LEU A 129 19.88 0.98 -9.72
N CYS A 130 20.60 1.83 -10.47
CA CYS A 130 20.23 2.20 -11.84
C CYS A 130 20.76 1.23 -12.89
N LEU A 131 21.92 0.60 -12.65
CA LEU A 131 22.57 -0.28 -13.61
C LEU A 131 22.11 -1.74 -13.50
N ASN A 132 21.58 -2.16 -12.35
CA ASN A 132 21.19 -3.55 -12.10
C ASN A 132 19.67 -3.81 -12.09
N GLY A 133 18.82 -2.83 -12.43
CA GLY A 133 17.39 -3.01 -12.69
C GLY A 133 16.61 -3.73 -11.58
N GLY A 134 16.21 -3.00 -10.53
CA GLY A 134 15.32 -3.48 -9.45
C GLY A 134 13.89 -2.95 -9.53
#